data_AF-A0AA39IUD5-F1
#
_entry.id   AF-A0AA39IUD5-F1
#
_cell.length_a   1.000
_cell.length_b   1.000
_cell.length_c   1.000
_cell.angle_alpha   90.00
_cell.angle_beta   90.00
_cell.angle_gamma   90.00
#
_symmetry.space_group_name_H-M   'P 1'
#
loop_
_entity.id
_entity.type
_entity.pdbx_description
1 polymer ?
#
loop_
_entity_poly.entity_id
_entity_poly.type
_entity_poly.pdbx_seq_one_letter_code
_entity_poly.pdbx_strand_id
1 'polypeptide(L)'
;MREKQVMPAWSEEGHPADVVPLPPCTGVQDVIVMGSTDDRHGQAWNDYSYYGRVRHWDGMIGILRVLRDRTLGNWFFYGYIVGGKNFVGNWRITHEDPGMPTVEGAFCLSKWQRSN
;
A
#
# COMPACT_ATOMS: atom_id res chain seq x y z
N MET A 1 -4.59 48.80 -25.71
CA MET A 1 -6.01 48.79 -25.28
C MET A 1 -6.57 47.43 -25.64
N ARG A 2 -7.10 46.59 -24.75
CA ARG A 2 -7.55 46.75 -23.36
C ARG A 2 -7.17 45.50 -22.56
N GLU A 3 -6.71 45.76 -21.34
CA GLU A 3 -6.77 44.85 -20.22
C GLU A 3 -8.23 44.72 -19.74
N LYS A 4 -8.60 43.52 -19.28
CA LYS A 4 -9.64 43.23 -18.28
C LYS A 4 -9.09 42.05 -17.47
N GLN A 5 -8.42 42.29 -16.35
CA GLN A 5 -8.96 42.44 -14.98
C GLN A 5 -9.89 41.26 -14.60
N VAL A 6 -9.36 40.17 -14.00
CA VAL A 6 -9.17 39.86 -12.55
C VAL A 6 -10.51 39.38 -11.91
N MET A 7 -10.59 38.23 -11.22
CA MET A 7 -10.33 38.07 -9.77
C MET A 7 -10.18 36.59 -9.32
N PRO A 8 -9.50 36.37 -8.17
CA PRO A 8 -9.00 35.09 -7.68
C PRO A 8 -9.85 34.52 -6.53
N ALA A 9 -9.64 33.24 -6.24
CA ALA A 9 -9.86 32.63 -4.93
C ALA A 9 -8.80 31.52 -4.86
N TRP A 10 -7.76 31.58 -4.04
CA TRP A 10 -7.73 31.80 -2.59
C TRP A 10 -6.38 32.40 -2.16
N SER A 11 -6.38 33.10 -1.04
CA SER A 11 -5.33 33.97 -0.51
C SER A 11 -4.09 33.25 0.04
N GLU A 12 -2.94 33.84 -0.30
CA GLU A 12 -1.67 34.03 0.43
C GLU A 12 -1.43 33.22 1.72
N GLU A 13 -0.49 32.26 1.64
CA GLU A 13 0.80 32.30 2.36
C GLU A 13 1.74 31.24 1.75
N GLY A 14 2.87 31.71 1.21
CA GLY A 14 3.79 30.92 0.40
C GLY A 14 4.59 29.88 1.20
N HIS A 15 3.99 28.74 1.49
CA HIS A 15 4.78 27.53 1.63
C HIS A 15 5.03 27.00 0.20
N PRO A 16 6.27 27.02 -0.34
CA PRO A 16 6.52 26.23 -1.52
C PRO A 16 6.17 24.80 -1.10
N ALA A 17 5.08 24.25 -1.63
CA ALA A 17 4.82 22.82 -1.50
C ALA A 17 6.14 22.18 -1.92
N ASP A 18 6.85 21.54 -0.97
CA ASP A 18 8.17 21.01 -1.19
C ASP A 18 8.14 20.30 -2.54
N VAL A 19 8.76 20.91 -3.55
CA VAL A 19 8.77 20.35 -4.90
C VAL A 19 9.78 19.24 -4.81
N VAL A 20 9.37 18.11 -4.23
CA VAL A 20 10.18 16.91 -4.12
C VAL A 20 10.44 16.46 -5.54
N PRO A 21 11.68 16.57 -6.05
CA PRO A 21 11.97 16.16 -7.41
C PRO A 21 11.63 14.69 -7.53
N LEU A 22 10.83 14.34 -8.54
CA LEU A 22 10.58 12.93 -8.83
C LEU A 22 11.92 12.24 -9.09
N PRO A 23 12.17 11.06 -8.50
CA PRO A 23 13.39 10.33 -8.76
C PRO A 23 13.55 10.04 -10.26
N PRO A 24 14.80 9.96 -10.75
CA PRO A 24 15.06 9.67 -12.16
C PRO A 24 14.39 8.36 -12.58
N CYS A 25 13.86 8.34 -13.80
CA CYS A 25 13.22 7.15 -14.36
C CYS A 25 14.21 5.98 -14.37
N THR A 26 13.91 4.91 -13.63
CA THR A 26 14.74 3.69 -13.59
C THR A 26 14.44 2.73 -14.73
N GLY A 27 13.40 2.98 -15.52
CA GLY A 27 12.86 2.07 -16.53
C GLY A 27 11.95 0.97 -15.96
N VAL A 28 11.78 0.91 -14.64
CA VAL A 28 10.83 0.01 -13.97
C VAL A 28 9.41 0.51 -14.21
N GLN A 29 8.55 -0.34 -14.77
CA GLN A 29 7.14 0.00 -15.00
C GLN A 29 6.24 -0.38 -13.81
N ASP A 30 6.49 -1.54 -13.20
CA ASP A 30 5.70 -2.05 -12.08
C ASP A 30 6.56 -2.96 -11.19
N VAL A 31 6.16 -3.08 -9.92
CA VAL A 31 6.76 -4.00 -8.95
C VAL A 31 5.65 -4.86 -8.39
N ILE A 32 5.64 -6.14 -8.80
CA ILE A 32 4.64 -7.12 -8.36
C ILE A 32 5.16 -7.89 -7.15
N VAL A 33 4.31 -8.07 -6.15
CA VAL A 33 4.57 -8.83 -4.93
C VAL A 33 3.76 -10.12 -4.98
N MET A 34 4.45 -11.26 -4.86
CA MET A 34 3.81 -12.58 -4.89
C MET A 34 4.34 -13.41 -3.73
N GLY A 35 3.51 -14.29 -3.18
CA GLY A 35 3.94 -15.22 -2.16
C GLY A 35 2.88 -16.26 -1.83
N SER A 36 3.30 -17.28 -1.09
CA SER A 36 2.41 -18.28 -0.52
C SER A 36 2.87 -18.63 0.88
N THR A 37 1.95 -19.08 1.72
CA THR A 37 2.30 -19.71 2.99
C THR A 37 3.01 -21.04 2.72
N ASP A 38 4.08 -21.35 3.46
CA ASP A 38 4.68 -22.69 3.45
C ASP A 38 3.85 -23.68 4.29
N ASP A 39 4.04 -24.98 4.05
CA ASP A 39 3.24 -26.04 4.67
C ASP A 39 3.17 -25.97 6.20
N ARG A 40 4.29 -25.61 6.87
CA ARG A 40 4.33 -25.54 8.34
C ARG A 40 3.43 -24.43 8.85
N HIS A 41 3.50 -23.24 8.25
CA HIS A 41 2.63 -22.12 8.64
C HIS A 41 1.19 -22.32 8.13
N GLY A 42 1.02 -23.01 6.99
CA GLY A 42 -0.25 -23.36 6.40
C GLY A 42 -1.09 -24.25 7.30
N GLN A 43 -0.46 -25.25 7.94
CA GLN A 43 -1.12 -26.11 8.92
C GLN A 43 -1.57 -25.37 10.19
N ALA A 44 -0.86 -24.31 10.59
CA ALA A 44 -1.18 -23.56 11.81
C ALA A 44 -2.19 -22.42 11.57
N TRP A 45 -2.17 -21.78 10.39
CA TRP A 45 -2.95 -20.56 10.12
C TRP A 45 -3.72 -20.56 8.80
N ASN A 46 -3.79 -21.68 8.09
CA ASN A 46 -4.30 -21.86 6.72
C ASN A 46 -3.30 -21.50 5.61
N ASP A 47 -3.52 -22.12 4.46
CA ASP A 47 -2.80 -21.85 3.22
C ASP A 47 -3.34 -20.58 2.54
N TYR A 48 -2.44 -19.63 2.31
CA TYR A 48 -2.75 -18.38 1.63
C TYR A 48 -1.89 -18.21 0.38
N SER A 49 -2.48 -17.55 -0.62
CA SER A 49 -1.76 -16.95 -1.73
C SER A 49 -1.80 -15.42 -1.60
N TYR A 50 -0.69 -14.77 -1.90
CA TYR A 50 -0.53 -13.32 -1.80
C TYR A 50 -0.25 -12.74 -3.17
N TYR A 51 -1.01 -11.72 -3.55
CA TYR A 51 -0.88 -10.99 -4.80
C TYR A 51 -0.89 -9.50 -4.51
N GLY A 52 0.13 -8.77 -4.93
CA GLY A 52 0.25 -7.36 -4.62
C GLY A 52 1.08 -6.60 -5.62
N ARG A 53 1.13 -5.28 -5.41
CA ARG A 53 1.97 -4.37 -6.19
C ARG A 53 2.41 -3.19 -5.36
N VAL A 54 3.48 -2.53 -5.82
CA VAL A 54 3.93 -1.25 -5.30
C VAL A 54 3.46 -0.15 -6.23
N ARG A 55 2.72 0.81 -5.68
CA ARG A 55 2.22 1.96 -6.42
C ARG A 55 3.39 2.90 -6.74
N HIS A 56 3.57 3.22 -8.02
CA HIS A 56 4.78 3.87 -8.50
C HIS A 56 4.99 5.32 -8.01
N TRP A 57 3.91 6.06 -7.71
CA TRP A 57 4.03 7.50 -7.42
C TRP A 57 4.27 7.86 -5.94
N ASP A 58 3.92 6.98 -5.00
CA ASP A 58 4.15 7.18 -3.56
C ASP A 58 4.82 5.98 -2.87
N GLY A 59 5.02 4.86 -3.57
CA GLY A 59 5.57 3.64 -2.99
C GLY A 59 4.60 2.86 -2.11
N MET A 60 3.28 3.15 -2.15
CA MET A 60 2.30 2.39 -1.35
C MET A 60 2.26 0.94 -1.81
N ILE A 61 2.45 0.03 -0.87
CA ILE A 61 2.36 -1.41 -1.10
C ILE A 61 0.92 -1.82 -0.83
N GLY A 62 0.29 -2.53 -1.78
CA GLY A 62 -1.00 -3.18 -1.59
C GLY A 62 -0.90 -4.68 -1.87
N ILE A 63 -1.39 -5.52 -0.96
CA ILE A 63 -1.32 -6.98 -1.03
C ILE A 63 -2.69 -7.58 -0.71
N LEU A 64 -3.24 -8.35 -1.65
CA LEU A 64 -4.40 -9.20 -1.46
C LEU A 64 -3.94 -10.58 -0.95
N ARG A 65 -4.45 -10.98 0.20
CA ARG A 65 -4.34 -12.33 0.75
C ARG A 65 -5.59 -13.11 0.39
N VAL A 66 -5.42 -14.15 -0.40
CA VAL A 66 -6.47 -15.06 -0.86
C VAL A 66 -6.33 -16.39 -0.15
N LEU A 67 -7.43 -16.89 0.42
CA LEU A 67 -7.46 -18.22 1.02
C LEU A 67 -7.69 -19.28 -0.05
N ARG A 68 -7.07 -20.45 0.13
CA ARG A 68 -7.36 -21.60 -0.72
C ARG A 68 -8.83 -22.03 -0.59
N ASP A 69 -9.36 -21.97 0.63
CA ASP A 69 -10.79 -22.06 0.89
C ASP A 69 -11.44 -20.68 0.76
N ARG A 70 -12.23 -20.50 -0.30
CA ARG A 70 -12.86 -19.22 -0.64
C ARG A 70 -13.98 -18.81 0.32
N THR A 71 -14.43 -19.69 1.20
CA THR A 71 -15.54 -19.41 2.13
C THR A 71 -15.15 -18.47 3.28
N LEU A 72 -13.85 -18.33 3.54
CA LEU A 72 -13.31 -17.58 4.68
C LEU A 72 -12.97 -16.11 4.38
N GLY A 73 -13.16 -15.66 3.13
CA GLY A 73 -13.04 -14.26 2.70
C GLY A 73 -11.59 -13.75 2.51
N ASN A 74 -11.38 -12.82 1.58
CA ASN A 74 -10.05 -12.28 1.30
C ASN A 74 -9.74 -11.03 2.13
N TRP A 75 -8.46 -10.80 2.39
CA TRP A 75 -7.99 -9.66 3.18
C TRP A 75 -7.07 -8.81 2.33
N PHE A 76 -7.19 -7.49 2.45
CA PHE A 76 -6.34 -6.54 1.73
C PHE A 76 -5.47 -5.78 2.72
N PHE A 77 -4.16 -5.91 2.56
CA PHE A 77 -3.14 -5.21 3.33
C PHE A 77 -2.61 -4.04 2.50
N TYR A 78 -2.47 -2.88 3.11
CA TYR A 78 -1.90 -1.73 2.43
C TYR A 78 -1.09 -0.86 3.39
N GLY A 79 0.01 -0.28 2.92
CA GLY A 79 0.90 0.53 3.74
C GLY A 79 2.21 0.87 3.05
N TYR A 80 3.23 1.18 3.85
CA TYR A 80 4.52 1.66 3.38
C TYR A 80 5.69 1.00 4.14
N ILE A 81 6.86 1.00 3.52
CA ILE A 81 8.11 0.68 4.22
C ILE A 81 8.59 1.93 4.97
N VAL A 82 8.57 1.86 6.30
CA VAL A 82 9.03 2.93 7.19
C VAL A 82 10.43 2.59 7.71
N GLY A 83 11.32 3.58 7.69
CA GLY A 83 12.72 3.42 8.15
C GLY A 83 13.53 2.41 7.34
N GLY A 84 13.10 2.11 6.10
CA GLY A 84 13.76 1.16 5.20
C GLY A 84 13.69 -0.31 5.63
N LYS A 85 12.91 -0.64 6.67
CA LYS A 85 12.96 -1.97 7.32
C LYS A 85 11.61 -2.54 7.73
N ASN A 86 10.66 -1.67 8.10
CA ASN A 86 9.39 -2.10 8.68
C ASN A 86 8.27 -1.83 7.70
N PHE A 87 7.47 -2.84 7.39
CA PHE A 87 6.25 -2.66 6.63
C PHE A 87 5.10 -2.34 7.59
N VAL A 88 4.61 -1.11 7.53
CA VAL A 88 3.59 -0.59 8.45
C VAL A 88 2.37 -0.19 7.64
N GLY A 89 1.19 -0.53 8.13
CA GLY A 89 -0.04 -0.26 7.39
C GLY A 89 -1.29 -0.71 8.10
N ASN A 90 -2.36 -0.81 7.32
CA ASN A 90 -3.64 -1.36 7.76
C ASN A 90 -4.01 -2.55 6.89
N TRP A 91 -4.82 -3.45 7.46
CA TRP A 91 -5.51 -4.49 6.72
C TRP A 91 -7.01 -4.28 6.84
N ARG A 92 -7.75 -4.77 5.85
CA ARG A 92 -9.21 -4.81 5.88
C ARG A 92 -9.74 -6.10 5.27
N ILE A 93 -10.90 -6.56 5.72
CA ILE A 93 -11.66 -7.59 4.97
C ILE A 93 -12.13 -6.97 3.66
N THR A 94 -12.02 -7.74 2.58
CA THR A 94 -12.58 -7.35 1.29
C THR A 94 -14.03 -7.82 1.19
N HIS A 95 -14.94 -6.86 1.03
CA HIS A 95 -16.32 -7.12 0.62
C HIS A 95 -16.44 -6.88 -0.89
N GLU A 96 -17.60 -7.22 -1.46
CA GLU A 96 -17.93 -6.88 -2.85
C GLU A 96 -17.95 -5.34 -3.05
N ASP A 97 -18.29 -4.57 -2.01
CA ASP A 97 -18.29 -3.10 -2.03
C ASP A 97 -17.11 -2.49 -1.24
N PRO A 98 -16.15 -1.80 -1.89
CA PRO A 98 -15.03 -1.12 -1.25
C PRO A 98 -15.43 0.07 -0.36
N GLY A 99 -16.58 0.71 -0.62
CA GLY A 99 -17.07 1.89 0.09
C GLY A 99 -17.76 1.56 1.42
N MET A 100 -18.09 0.29 1.65
CA MET A 100 -18.70 -0.14 2.90
C MET A 100 -17.67 -0.22 4.03
N PRO A 101 -18.04 0.23 5.25
CA PRO A 101 -17.26 -0.03 6.45
C PRO A 101 -17.02 -1.53 6.59
N THR A 102 -15.80 -1.89 7.02
CA THR A 102 -15.40 -3.26 7.19
C THR A 102 -14.56 -3.39 8.45
N VAL A 103 -14.40 -4.61 8.94
CA VAL A 103 -13.38 -4.90 9.94
C VAL A 103 -12.01 -4.58 9.32
N GLU A 104 -11.27 -3.74 10.02
CA GLU A 104 -9.92 -3.29 9.67
C GLU A 104 -9.04 -3.20 10.91
N GLY A 105 -7.73 -3.13 10.72
CA GLY A 105 -6.79 -2.96 11.81
C GLY A 105 -5.40 -2.61 11.35
N ALA A 106 -4.62 -2.02 12.25
CA ALA A 106 -3.23 -1.68 11.99
C ALA A 106 -2.31 -2.91 12.10
N PHE A 107 -1.20 -2.89 11.36
CA PHE A 107 -0.12 -3.87 11.50
C PHE A 107 1.26 -3.20 11.37
N CYS A 108 2.26 -3.88 11.93
CA CYS A 108 3.67 -3.60 11.72
C CYS A 108 4.41 -4.93 11.54
N LEU A 109 5.11 -5.10 10.43
CA LEU A 109 5.91 -6.27 10.10
C LEU A 109 7.37 -5.88 9.96
N SER A 110 8.22 -6.54 10.74
CA SER A 110 9.68 -6.40 10.65
C SER A 110 10.29 -7.71 10.18
N LYS A 111 11.23 -7.64 9.25
CA LYS A 111 12.01 -8.82 8.87
C LYS A 111 12.94 -9.17 10.02
N TRP A 112 12.72 -10.31 10.65
CA TRP A 112 13.71 -10.90 11.54
C TRP A 112 14.80 -11.55 10.69
N GLN A 113 16.06 -11.21 10.95
CA GLN A 113 17.20 -11.79 10.28
C GLN A 113 18.22 -12.18 11.35
N ARG A 114 18.63 -13.46 11.34
CA ARG A 114 19.64 -13.97 12.26
C ARG A 114 20.98 -13.34 11.87
N SER A 115 21.68 -12.73 12.82
CA SER A 115 23.08 -12.35 12.62
C SER A 115 23.89 -13.63 12.42
N ASN A 116 24.59 -13.72 11.30
CA ASN A 116 25.61 -14.74 11.08
C ASN A 116 26.79 -14.56 12.03
#